data_AF-W2S5V8-F1
#
_entry.id   AF-W2S5V8-F1
#
_cell.length_a   1.000
_cell.length_b   1.000
_cell.length_c   1.000
_cell.angle_alpha   90.00
_cell.angle_beta   90.00
_cell.angle_gamma   90.00
#
_symmetry.space_group_name_H-M   'P 1'
#
loop_
_entity.id
_entity.type
_entity.pdbx_description
1 polymer ?
#
loop_
_entity_poly.entity_id
_entity_poly.type
_entity_poly.pdbx_seq_one_letter_code
_entity_poly.pdbx_strand_id
1 'polypeptide(L)'
;MADRKLYVTGAIGSVRQWEGFGPPYLLPDLEDAGCYAETCASFALVNWCSRLLRIDLQGKYGDVMEITLYNAFLGAVSVEGDAFYYQNVLRTLTNKPKK
;
A
#
# COMPACT_ATOMS: atom_id res chain seq x y z
N MET A 1 -2.13 -0.06 13.49
CA MET A 1 -1.55 -0.11 12.13
C MET A 1 -2.09 1.06 11.32
N ALA A 2 -3.39 1.07 11.03
CA ALA A 2 -4.08 2.15 10.32
C ALA A 2 -3.70 3.57 10.80
N ASP A 3 -3.67 3.80 12.11
CA ASP A 3 -3.46 5.16 12.64
C ASP A 3 -2.03 5.71 12.53
N ARG A 4 -1.03 4.87 12.23
CA ARG A 4 0.39 5.26 12.35
C ARG A 4 1.31 4.72 11.26
N LYS A 5 0.89 3.73 10.48
CA LYS A 5 1.74 2.99 9.54
C LYS A 5 1.05 2.68 8.20
N LEU A 6 0.00 3.43 7.87
CA LEU A 6 -0.74 3.33 6.63
C LEU A 6 -0.42 4.56 5.78
N TYR A 7 -0.02 4.35 4.53
CA TYR A 7 0.13 5.44 3.58
C TYR A 7 -1.24 6.03 3.24
N VAL A 8 -1.27 7.28 2.75
CA VAL A 8 -2.53 7.92 2.32
C VAL A 8 -3.24 7.15 1.20
N THR A 9 -2.51 6.36 0.42
CA THR A 9 -3.04 5.47 -0.61
C THR A 9 -3.59 4.15 -0.06
N GLY A 10 -3.52 3.91 1.25
CA GLY A 10 -3.85 2.62 1.86
C GLY A 10 -2.76 1.55 1.71
N ALA A 11 -1.60 1.88 1.14
CA ALA A 11 -0.47 0.96 1.08
C ALA A 11 0.20 0.77 2.46
N ILE A 12 0.91 -0.34 2.63
CA ILE A 12 1.69 -0.67 3.83
C ILE A 12 3.09 -1.17 3.46
N GLY A 13 4.04 -1.01 4.38
CA GLY A 13 5.44 -1.37 4.18
C GLY A 13 6.29 -0.14 3.88
N SER A 14 7.09 0.28 4.86
CA SER A 14 7.90 1.52 4.80
C SER A 14 9.39 1.27 4.95
N VAL A 15 9.81 -0.01 4.88
CA VAL A 15 11.21 -0.40 4.90
C VAL A 15 11.48 -1.43 3.81
N ARG A 16 12.38 -1.06 2.89
CA ARG A 16 12.75 -1.86 1.72
C ARG A 16 13.54 -3.12 2.08
N GLN A 17 14.40 -3.07 3.09
CA GLN A 17 15.36 -4.13 3.41
C GLN A 17 14.70 -5.46 3.81
N TRP A 18 13.47 -5.42 4.34
CA TRP A 18 12.71 -6.59 4.76
C TRP A 18 11.24 -6.51 4.37
N GLU A 19 10.90 -5.60 3.45
CA GLU A 19 9.56 -5.46 2.86
C GLU A 19 8.46 -5.30 3.91
N GLY A 20 8.74 -4.55 4.97
CA GLY A 20 7.93 -4.56 6.18
C GLY A 20 7.69 -3.21 6.81
N PHE A 21 7.07 -3.25 7.98
CA PHE A 21 6.75 -2.05 8.75
C PHE A 21 8.00 -1.43 9.35
N GLY A 22 8.13 -0.10 9.21
CA GLY A 22 9.03 0.71 10.02
C GLY A 22 8.44 1.10 11.38
N PRO A 23 9.13 1.96 12.14
CA PRO A 23 8.60 2.63 13.32
C PRO A 23 7.28 3.39 13.05
N PRO A 24 6.49 3.71 14.09
CA PRO A 24 5.30 4.56 13.93
C PRO A 24 5.64 5.88 13.24
N TYR A 25 4.79 6.31 12.30
CA TYR A 25 4.92 7.54 11.51
C TYR A 25 6.12 7.61 10.56
N LEU A 26 6.91 6.54 10.42
CA LEU A 26 7.91 6.44 9.36
C LEU A 26 7.22 6.06 8.05
N LEU A 27 6.84 7.08 7.26
CA LEU A 27 6.14 6.95 5.98
C LEU A 27 6.85 7.79 4.88
N PRO A 28 8.08 7.40 4.46
CA PRO A 28 8.76 8.04 3.34
C PRO A 28 7.98 7.88 2.04
N ASP A 29 8.10 8.83 1.12
CA ASP A 29 7.36 8.88 -0.14
C ASP A 29 8.17 8.42 -1.37
N LEU A 30 9.49 8.50 -1.31
CA LEU A 30 10.44 8.05 -2.34
C LEU A 30 10.92 6.62 -2.08
N GLU A 31 11.23 5.90 -3.16
CA GLU A 31 11.83 4.55 -3.10
C GLU A 31 13.14 4.52 -2.29
N ASP A 32 14.07 5.42 -2.63
CA ASP A 32 15.40 5.50 -1.99
C ASP A 32 15.31 5.90 -0.51
N ALA A 33 14.20 6.55 -0.11
CA ALA A 33 13.94 6.92 1.28
C ALA A 33 13.28 5.77 2.08
N GLY A 34 12.97 4.63 1.43
CA GLY A 34 12.43 3.43 2.07
C GLY A 34 10.97 3.13 1.75
N CYS A 35 10.29 3.94 0.93
CA CYS A 35 8.90 3.68 0.55
C CYS A 35 8.82 2.37 -0.25
N TYR A 36 8.27 1.32 0.36
CA TYR A 36 8.14 0.01 -0.29
C TYR A 36 6.74 -0.16 -0.87
N ALA A 37 5.71 -0.01 -0.03
CA ALA A 37 4.30 0.06 -0.41
C ALA A 37 3.91 -1.05 -1.41
N GLU A 38 4.18 -2.29 -1.03
CA GLU A 38 4.08 -3.44 -1.95
C GLU A 38 2.64 -3.72 -2.39
N THR A 39 2.49 -4.14 -3.64
CA THR A 39 1.20 -4.57 -4.20
C THR A 39 0.64 -5.79 -3.47
N CYS A 40 1.47 -6.79 -3.16
CA CYS A 40 1.03 -7.98 -2.39
C CYS A 40 0.55 -7.60 -0.99
N ALA A 41 1.26 -6.70 -0.31
CA ALA A 41 0.88 -6.24 1.02
C ALA A 41 -0.46 -5.47 0.98
N SER A 42 -0.69 -4.69 -0.08
CA SER A 42 -1.97 -3.99 -0.32
C SER A 42 -3.11 -4.99 -0.56
N PHE A 43 -2.89 -6.01 -1.41
CA PHE A 43 -3.89 -7.07 -1.63
C PHE A 43 -4.18 -7.88 -0.36
N ALA A 44 -3.16 -8.15 0.45
CA ALA A 44 -3.31 -8.82 1.74
C ALA A 44 -4.14 -7.97 2.72
N LEU A 45 -3.95 -6.65 2.74
CA LEU A 45 -4.73 -5.74 3.58
C LEU A 45 -6.21 -5.67 3.16
N VAL A 46 -6.50 -5.62 1.85
CA VAL A 46 -7.89 -5.72 1.34
C VAL A 46 -8.54 -7.02 1.83
N ASN A 47 -7.83 -8.14 1.69
CA ASN A 47 -8.28 -9.45 2.15
C ASN A 47 -8.48 -9.52 3.66
N TRP A 48 -7.62 -8.85 4.43
CA TRP A 48 -7.71 -8.78 5.88
C TRP A 48 -8.93 -7.98 6.32
N CYS A 49 -9.14 -6.78 5.78
CA CYS A 49 -10.32 -5.96 6.08
C CYS A 49 -11.62 -6.66 5.67
N SER A 50 -11.65 -7.33 4.53
CA SER A 50 -12.80 -8.15 4.10
C SER A 50 -13.15 -9.25 5.12
N ARG A 51 -12.13 -9.88 5.72
CA ARG A 51 -12.33 -10.88 6.79
C ARG A 51 -12.80 -10.24 8.10
N LEU A 52 -12.25 -9.08 8.47
CA LEU A 52 -12.69 -8.36 9.65
C LEU A 52 -14.16 -7.94 9.56
N LEU A 53 -14.62 -7.46 8.40
CA LEU A 53 -16.03 -7.12 8.16
C LEU A 53 -16.98 -8.32 8.32
N ARG A 54 -16.50 -9.56 8.12
CA ARG A 54 -17.28 -10.78 8.34
C ARG A 54 -17.37 -11.18 9.81
N ILE A 55 -16.42 -10.73 10.63
CA ILE A 55 -16.39 -10.97 12.07
C ILE A 55 -17.24 -9.91 12.79
N ASP A 56 -17.04 -8.64 12.44
CA ASP A 56 -17.74 -7.50 13.01
C ASP A 56 -17.89 -6.38 11.97
N LEU A 57 -19.10 -5.84 11.82
CA LEU A 57 -19.47 -4.86 10.80
C LEU A 57 -19.08 -3.43 11.21
N GLN A 58 -17.79 -3.23 11.51
CA GLN A 58 -17.27 -1.89 11.80
C GLN A 58 -16.88 -1.18 10.50
N GLY A 59 -17.49 -0.01 10.23
CA GLY A 59 -17.28 0.78 9.01
C GLY A 59 -15.81 1.08 8.71
N LYS A 60 -14.99 1.32 9.74
CA LYS A 60 -13.54 1.59 9.60
C LYS A 60 -12.77 0.51 8.84
N TYR A 61 -13.22 -0.74 8.87
CA TYR A 61 -12.61 -1.81 8.09
C TYR A 61 -12.94 -1.67 6.60
N GLY A 62 -14.17 -1.27 6.29
CA GLY A 62 -14.59 -0.90 4.93
C GLY A 62 -13.81 0.29 4.40
N ASP A 63 -13.64 1.34 5.21
CA ASP A 63 -12.89 2.55 4.82
C ASP A 63 -11.44 2.22 4.42
N VAL A 64 -10.74 1.42 5.24
CA VAL A 64 -9.38 0.97 4.93
C VAL A 64 -9.36 0.03 3.71
N MET A 65 -10.35 -0.85 3.57
CA MET A 65 -10.45 -1.74 2.42
C MET A 65 -10.63 -0.95 1.11
N GLU A 66 -11.52 0.04 1.11
CA GLU A 66 -11.82 0.89 -0.03
C GLU A 66 -10.59 1.68 -0.48
N ILE A 67 -9.95 2.41 0.43
CA ILE A 67 -8.80 3.25 0.08
C ILE A 67 -7.62 2.41 -0.44
N THR A 68 -7.35 1.25 0.17
CA THR A 68 -6.29 0.34 -0.29
C THR A 68 -6.63 -0.29 -1.63
N LEU A 69 -7.88 -0.69 -1.86
CA LEU A 69 -8.28 -1.32 -3.12
C LEU A 69 -8.17 -0.32 -4.29
N TYR A 70 -8.79 0.84 -4.16
CA TYR A 70 -8.91 1.80 -5.27
C TYR A 70 -7.65 2.61 -5.54
N ASN A 71 -6.74 2.75 -4.56
CA ASN A 71 -5.50 3.50 -4.75
C ASN A 71 -4.27 2.59 -4.81
N ALA A 72 -3.97 1.86 -3.74
CA ALA A 72 -2.72 1.09 -3.66
C ALA A 72 -2.71 -0.16 -4.54
N PHE A 73 -3.80 -0.93 -4.59
CA PHE A 73 -3.83 -2.18 -5.35
C PHE A 73 -4.13 -1.95 -6.83
N LEU A 74 -5.27 -1.34 -7.16
CA LEU A 74 -5.64 -1.10 -8.56
C LEU A 74 -4.71 -0.09 -9.24
N GLY A 75 -4.13 0.87 -8.50
CA GLY A 75 -3.12 1.78 -9.04
C GLY A 75 -1.79 1.10 -9.39
N ALA A 76 -1.56 -0.12 -8.89
CA ALA A 76 -0.36 -0.90 -9.20
C ALA A 76 -0.48 -1.69 -10.51
N VAL A 77 -1.70 -1.91 -11.02
CA VAL A 77 -1.94 -2.73 -12.19
C VAL A 77 -2.20 -1.81 -13.39
N SER A 78 -1.57 -2.11 -14.52
CA SER A 78 -1.86 -1.41 -15.78
C SER A 78 -3.33 -1.56 -16.15
N VAL A 79 -3.87 -0.56 -16.88
CA VAL A 79 -5.27 -0.58 -17.34
C VAL A 79 -5.58 -1.85 -18.15
N GLU A 80 -4.59 -2.33 -18.92
CA GLU A 80 -4.76 -3.51 -19.78
C GLU A 80 -4.51 -4.84 -19.05
N GLY A 81 -4.01 -4.77 -17.81
CA GLY A 81 -3.80 -5.93 -16.94
C GLY A 81 -2.59 -6.80 -17.30
N ASP A 82 -1.69 -6.33 -18.16
CA ASP A 82 -0.52 -7.07 -18.64
C ASP A 82 0.81 -6.65 -17.98
N ALA A 83 0.81 -5.51 -17.29
CA ALA A 83 1.92 -5.01 -16.49
C ALA A 83 1.49 -4.62 -15.06
N PHE A 84 2.44 -4.66 -14.12
CA PHE A 84 2.21 -4.29 -12.72
C PHE A 84 3.44 -3.65 -12.08
N TYR A 85 3.22 -2.84 -11.05
CA TYR A 85 4.24 -2.42 -10.11
C TYR A 85 4.35 -3.41 -8.96
N TYR A 86 5.58 -3.75 -8.58
CA TYR A 86 5.83 -4.46 -7.31
C TYR A 86 5.72 -3.49 -6.12
N GLN A 87 6.29 -2.29 -6.27
CA GLN A 87 6.37 -1.24 -5.25
C GLN A 87 5.61 0.02 -5.68
N ASN A 88 4.73 0.53 -4.81
CA ASN A 88 3.84 1.66 -5.11
C ASN A 88 4.26 2.92 -4.34
N VAL A 89 5.35 3.54 -4.78
CA VAL A 89 5.89 4.76 -4.14
C VAL A 89 4.99 5.95 -4.36
N LEU A 90 4.99 6.90 -3.42
CA LEU A 90 4.11 8.08 -3.45
C LEU A 90 4.71 9.24 -4.26
N ARG A 91 6.02 9.21 -4.52
CA ARG A 91 6.71 10.18 -5.36
C ARG A 91 7.72 9.49 -6.27
N THR A 92 7.77 9.92 -7.53
CA THR A 92 8.78 9.53 -8.51
C THR A 92 9.57 10.76 -8.95
N LEU A 93 10.80 10.55 -9.44
CA LEU A 93 11.65 11.62 -9.95
C LEU A 93 11.72 11.53 -11.47
N THR A 94 11.61 12.69 -12.14
CA THR A 94 11.78 12.80 -13.60
C THR A 94 13.14 12.23 -14.01
N ASN A 95 13.17 11.48 -15.12
CA ASN A 95 14.37 10.82 -15.65
C ASN A 95 15.00 9.75 -14.73
N LYS A 96 14.27 9.29 -13.71
CA LYS A 96 14.60 8.08 -12.94
C LYS A 96 13.47 7.07 -13.10
N PRO A 97 13.39 6.36 -14.24
CA PRO A 97 12.39 5.33 -14.42
C PRO A 97 12.60 4.23 -13.37
N LYS A 98 11.50 3.70 -12.83
CA LYS A 98 11.54 2.46 -12.06
C LYS A 98 12.03 1.35 -12.97
N LYS A 99 13.07 0.64 -12.53
CA LYS A 99 13.57 -0.56 -13.21
C LYS A 99 12.70 -1.75 -12.87
#